data_AF-A0A932RVK5-F1
#
_entry.id   AF-A0A932RVK5-F1
#
_cell.length_a   1.000
_cell.length_b   1.000
_cell.length_c   1.000
_cell.angle_alpha   90.00
_cell.angle_beta   90.00
_cell.angle_gamma   90.00
#
_symmetry.space_group_name_H-M   'P 1'
#
loop_
_entity.id
_entity.type
_entity.pdbx_description
1 polymer ?
#
loop_
_entity_poly.entity_id
_entity_poly.type
_entity_poly.pdbx_seq_one_letter_code
_entity_poly.pdbx_strand_id
1 'polypeptide(L)' 'MEWFDPGQQFEDITLIRLPPYAPDHNPTEHVWNQAKGAIANIQRETADQTFSAFELFIKNGTFRYDFEHLSIPMGEADFV' A
#
# COMPACT_ATOMS: atom_id res chain seq x y z
N MET A 1 4.77 22.36 8.25
CA MET A 1 3.59 21.65 7.73
C MET A 1 2.79 22.57 6.79
N GLU A 2 3.43 23.60 6.23
CA GLU A 2 2.76 24.77 5.62
C GLU A 2 2.03 24.50 4.30
N TRP A 3 2.10 23.30 3.74
CA TRP A 3 1.51 22.99 2.44
C TRP A 3 0.08 22.43 2.56
N PHE A 4 -0.28 21.96 3.75
CA PHE A 4 -1.59 21.38 4.08
C PHE A 4 -2.49 22.36 4.83
N ASP A 5 -1.99 23.56 5.15
CA ASP A 5 -2.78 24.60 5.78
C ASP A 5 -3.83 25.17 4.81
N PRO A 6 -4.94 25.74 5.32
CA PRO A 6 -5.97 26.34 4.48
C PRO A 6 -5.40 27.41 3.54
N GLY A 7 -5.76 27.38 2.26
CA GLY A 7 -5.24 28.30 1.24
C GLY A 7 -3.91 27.87 0.61
N GLN A 8 -3.47 26.63 0.83
CA GLN A 8 -2.22 26.08 0.31
C GLN A 8 -2.48 24.91 -0.65
N GLN A 9 -1.46 24.54 -1.43
CA GLN A 9 -1.59 23.59 -2.54
C GLN A 9 -2.23 22.24 -2.15
N PHE A 10 -2.07 21.79 -0.91
CA PHE A 10 -2.54 20.49 -0.44
C PHE A 10 -3.61 20.59 0.65
N GLU A 11 -4.37 21.69 0.71
CA GLU A 11 -5.45 21.88 1.71
C GLU A 11 -6.53 20.78 1.66
N ASP A 12 -6.79 20.19 0.49
CA ASP A 12 -7.76 19.09 0.31
C ASP A 12 -7.19 17.68 0.54
N ILE A 13 -5.88 17.53 0.76
CA ILE A 13 -5.26 16.22 0.95
C ILE A 13 -5.20 15.90 2.45
N THR A 14 -5.95 14.87 2.85
CA THR A 14 -5.87 14.31 4.21
C THR A 14 -4.77 13.27 4.29
N LEU A 15 -3.79 13.48 5.17
CA LEU A 15 -2.76 12.48 5.48
C LEU A 15 -3.30 11.43 6.44
N ILE A 16 -2.95 10.17 6.18
CA ILE A 16 -3.23 9.05 7.08
C ILE A 16 -1.95 8.70 7.83
N ARG A 17 -2.02 8.64 9.16
CA ARG A 17 -0.88 8.21 9.98
C ARG A 17 -0.76 6.70 9.92
N LEU A 18 0.36 6.20 9.41
CA LEU A 18 0.71 4.78 9.44
C LEU A 18 1.53 4.47 10.70
N PRO A 19 1.22 3.39 11.44
CA PRO A 19 2.01 2.98 12.57
C PRO A 19 3.43 2.57 12.13
N PRO A 20 4.46 2.84 12.96
CA PRO A 20 5.82 2.42 12.66
C PRO A 20 5.92 0.90 12.63
N TYR A 21 6.71 0.36 11.68
CA TYR A 21 6.97 -1.08 11.52
C TYR A 21 5.72 -1.96 11.38
N ALA A 22 4.64 -1.40 10.83
CA ALA A 22 3.38 -2.10 10.66
C ALA A 22 3.06 -2.25 9.16
N PRO A 23 3.80 -3.10 8.41
CA PRO A 23 3.60 -3.26 6.97
C PRO A 23 2.17 -3.73 6.62
N ASP A 24 1.51 -4.47 7.53
CA ASP A 24 0.10 -4.87 7.37
C ASP A 24 -0.86 -3.67 7.27
N HIS A 25 -0.48 -2.51 7.84
CA HIS A 25 -1.23 -1.26 7.76
C HIS A 25 -0.88 -0.42 6.53
N ASN A 26 0.04 -0.87 5.69
CA ASN A 26 0.34 -0.20 4.43
C ASN A 26 -0.44 -0.85 3.29
N PRO A 27 -1.41 -0.16 2.65
CA PRO A 27 -2.14 -0.71 1.50
C PRO A 27 -1.23 -1.11 0.35
N THR A 28 -0.09 -0.42 0.20
CA THR A 28 0.89 -0.70 -0.84
C THR A 28 1.50 -2.09 -0.66
N GLU A 29 1.92 -2.43 0.57
CA GLU A 29 2.49 -3.75 0.89
C GLU A 29 1.48 -4.87 0.66
N HIS A 30 0.19 -4.60 0.92
CA HIS A 30 -0.88 -5.55 0.62
C HIS A 30 -0.96 -5.89 -0.87
N VAL A 31 -0.95 -4.88 -1.74
CA VAL A 31 -0.95 -5.07 -3.20
C VAL A 31 0.31 -5.80 -3.67
N TRP A 32 1.49 -5.43 -3.14
CA TRP A 32 2.76 -6.10 -3.48
C TRP A 32 2.75 -7.57 -3.11
N ASN A 33 2.23 -7.94 -1.93
CA ASN A 33 2.15 -9.34 -1.52
C ASN A 33 1.25 -10.16 -2.45
N GLN A 34 0.11 -9.61 -2.88
CA GLN A 34 -0.76 -10.28 -3.85
C GLN A 34 -0.09 -10.43 -5.22
N ALA A 35 0.53 -9.36 -5.72
CA ALA A 35 1.23 -9.39 -7.01
C ALA A 35 2.39 -10.39 -7.00
N LYS A 36 3.17 -10.42 -5.92
CA LYS A 36 4.25 -11.39 -5.74
C LYS A 36 3.73 -12.82 -5.77
N GLY A 37 2.64 -13.13 -5.06
CA GLY A 37 2.02 -14.45 -5.06
C GLY A 37 1.53 -14.90 -6.45
N ALA A 38 1.02 -13.97 -7.25
CA ALA A 38 0.49 -14.26 -8.59
C ALA A 38 1.58 -14.40 -9.66
N ILE A 39 2.67 -13.62 -9.57
CA ILE A 39 3.62 -13.45 -10.68
C ILE A 39 4.95 -14.17 -10.45
N ALA A 40 5.42 -14.25 -9.20
CA ALA A 40 6.80 -14.64 -8.89
C ALA A 40 7.14 -16.09 -9.28
N ASN A 41 6.14 -16.97 -9.35
CA ASN A 41 6.34 -18.39 -9.70
C ASN A 41 6.41 -18.65 -11.22
N ILE A 42 6.26 -17.62 -12.05
CA ILE A 42 6.36 -17.73 -13.51
C ILE A 42 7.66 -17.07 -13.95
N GLN A 43 8.64 -17.89 -14.33
CA GLN A 43 9.86 -17.39 -14.95
C GLN A 43 9.54 -16.84 -16.35
N ARG A 44 10.16 -15.72 -16.69
CA ARG A 44 10.02 -15.06 -17.98
C ARG A 44 11.40 -14.81 -18.56
N GLU A 45 11.49 -14.84 -19.89
CA GLU A 45 12.77 -14.75 -20.60
C GLU A 45 13.43 -13.37 -20.44
N THR A 46 12.63 -12.33 -20.19
CA THR A 46 13.11 -10.96 -20.03
C THR A 46 12.46 -10.24 -18.85
N ALA A 47 13.14 -9.22 -18.33
CA ALA A 47 12.59 -8.34 -17.30
C ALA A 47 11.34 -7.58 -17.77
N ASP A 48 11.33 -7.14 -19.04
CA ASP A 48 10.20 -6.45 -19.68
C ASP A 48 8.89 -7.26 -19.63
N GLN A 49 8.97 -8.56 -19.89
CA GLN A 49 7.81 -9.45 -19.77
C GLN A 49 7.31 -9.53 -18.33
N THR A 50 8.22 -9.45 -17.34
CA THR A 50 7.85 -9.44 -15.91
C THR A 50 7.15 -8.14 -15.55
N PHE A 51 7.65 -6.99 -16.01
CA PHE A 51 7.01 -5.70 -15.80
C PHE A 51 5.63 -5.63 -16.45
N SER A 52 5.51 -6.08 -17.70
CA SER A 52 4.23 -6.14 -18.42
C SER A 52 3.21 -7.02 -17.70
N ALA A 53 3.64 -8.16 -17.16
CA ALA A 53 2.77 -9.04 -16.38
C ALA A 53 2.33 -8.40 -15.05
N PHE A 54 3.23 -7.67 -14.38
CA PHE A 54 2.90 -6.90 -13.19
C PHE A 54 1.88 -5.79 -13.50
N GLU A 55 2.13 -4.99 -14.53
CA GLU A 55 1.18 -3.96 -14.96
C GLU A 55 -0.20 -4.53 -15.28
N LEU A 56 -0.25 -5.66 -16.00
CA LEU A 56 -1.50 -6.33 -16.33
C LEU A 56 -2.24 -6.81 -15.07
N PHE A 57 -1.51 -7.39 -14.12
CA PHE A 57 -2.07 -7.84 -12.84
C PHE A 57 -2.65 -6.67 -12.03
N ILE A 58 -1.93 -5.54 -11.95
CA ILE A 58 -2.41 -4.35 -11.25
C ILE A 58 -3.63 -3.74 -11.95
N LYS A 59 -3.60 -3.58 -13.28
CA LYS A 59 -4.69 -2.97 -14.05
C LYS A 59 -6.00 -3.78 -13.97
N ASN A 60 -5.90 -5.10 -13.85
CA ASN A 60 -7.06 -6.00 -13.80
C ASN A 60 -7.47 -6.40 -12.37
N GLY A 61 -6.65 -6.07 -11.37
CA GLY A 61 -6.83 -6.49 -9.98
C GLY A 61 -7.74 -5.53 -9.20
N THR A 62 -8.62 -6.09 -8.37
CA THR A 62 -9.25 -5.37 -7.27
C THR A 62 -8.73 -5.93 -5.96
N PHE A 63 -8.06 -5.09 -5.18
CA PHE A 63 -7.39 -5.49 -3.94
C PHE A 63 -8.26 -5.06 -2.76
N ARG A 64 -8.94 -6.02 -2.13
CA ARG A 64 -9.73 -5.73 -0.93
C ARG A 64 -8.78 -5.35 0.20
N TYR A 65 -8.83 -4.09 0.59
CA TYR A 65 -8.07 -3.54 1.68
C TYR A 65 -9.00 -2.73 2.56
N ASP A 66 -9.03 -3.06 3.84
CA ASP A 66 -9.82 -2.38 4.84
C ASP A 66 -8.86 -1.86 5.90
N PHE A 67 -8.69 -0.54 5.99
CA PHE A 67 -7.77 0.09 6.92
C PHE A 67 -8.33 0.13 8.36
N GLU A 68 -9.64 0.34 8.49
CA GLU A 68 -10.31 0.61 9.76
C GLU A 68 -10.44 -0.63 10.66
N HIS A 69 -10.42 -1.83 10.06
CA HIS A 69 -10.55 -3.10 10.76
C HIS A 69 -9.21 -3.83 10.95
N LEU A 70 -8.06 -3.18 10.66
CA LEU A 70 -6.74 -3.76 10.93
C LEU A 70 -6.44 -3.74 12.42
N SER A 71 -5.90 -4.86 12.92
CA SER A 71 -5.46 -4.96 14.31
C SER A 71 -4.28 -4.01 14.55
N ILE A 72 -4.47 -3.01 15.39
CA ILE A 72 -3.41 -2.11 15.85
C ILE A 72 -2.32 -2.94 16.56
N PRO A 73 -1.03 -2.84 16.19
CA PRO A 73 0.02 -3.57 16.87
C PRO A 73 0.08 -3.17 18.34
N MET A 74 0.24 -4.16 19.23
CA MET A 74 0.15 -4.08 20.69
C MET A 74 1.14 -3.08 21.35
N GLY A 75 1.98 -2.39 20.59
CA GLY A 75 2.93 -1.37 21.05
C GLY A 75 2.38 0.06 21.10
N GLU A 76 1.16 0.34 20.60
CA GLU A 76 0.53 1.67 20.67
C GLU A 76 -0.54 1.82 21.75
N ALA A 77 -0.91 0.76 22.47
CA ALA A 77 -1.87 0.86 23.58
C ALA A 77 -1.32 1.62 24.82
N ASP A 78 -0.04 2.02 24.81
CA ASP A 78 0.66 2.68 25.92
C ASP A 78 0.89 4.19 25.67
N PHE A 79 0.31 4.79 24.63
CA PHE A 79 0.50 6.21 24.28
C PHE A 79 -0.81 6.99 24.03
N VAL A 80 -1.95 6.51 24.54
CA VAL A 80 -3.24 7.25 24.52
C VAL A 80 -3.58 7.86 25.88
#